data_AF-A0A060C8C2-F1
#
_entry.id   AF-A0A060C8C2-F1
#
_cell.length_a   1.000
_cell.length_b   1.000
_cell.length_c   1.000
_cell.angle_alpha   90.00
_cell.angle_beta   90.00
_cell.angle_gamma   90.00
#
_symmetry.space_group_name_H-M   'P 1'
#
loop_
_entity.id
_entity.type
_entity.pdbx_description
1 polymer ?
#
loop_
_entity_poly.entity_id
_entity_poly.type
_entity_poly.pdbx_seq_one_letter_code
_entity_poly.pdbx_strand_id
1 'polypeptide(L)'
;MQNGTMLQGFSWYLPADGKHWQHLAALAPELAHMGISAIWLPPAYKTVDGASGVGYGVYDLWDLGEFEQCGSRRTKYGTKEDYLFAIKQLQQLGIQVLVDVVLNQRFGGDECEQVPAFEVRS
;
A
#
# COMPACT_ATOMS: atom_id res chain seq x y z
N MET A 1 20.16 -11.66 22.15
CA MET A 1 18.95 -11.06 21.56
C MET A 1 19.38 -10.17 20.42
N GLN A 2 18.72 -10.24 19.27
CA GLN A 2 18.94 -9.32 18.15
C GLN A 2 17.98 -8.13 18.33
N ASN A 3 18.47 -6.90 18.13
CA ASN A 3 17.63 -5.70 18.22
C ASN A 3 16.63 -5.67 17.06
N GLY A 4 15.39 -5.28 17.35
CA GLY A 4 14.40 -5.05 16.31
C GLY A 4 14.69 -3.74 15.55
N THR A 5 14.72 -3.81 14.22
CA THR A 5 14.89 -2.65 13.34
C THR A 5 13.77 -2.63 12.31
N MET A 6 13.02 -1.53 12.27
CA MET A 6 11.92 -1.33 11.32
C MET A 6 12.35 -0.45 10.15
N LEU A 7 11.93 -0.80 8.94
CA LEU A 7 12.08 0.00 7.73
C LEU A 7 10.72 0.48 7.22
N GLN A 8 10.58 1.77 6.91
CA GLN A 8 9.50 2.24 6.03
C GLN A 8 9.86 1.86 4.59
N GLY A 9 9.13 0.92 4.00
CA GLY A 9 9.48 0.28 2.74
C GLY A 9 9.20 1.11 1.48
N PHE A 10 8.84 2.39 1.59
CA PHE A 10 8.36 3.19 0.47
C PHE A 10 8.71 4.68 0.60
N SER A 11 8.58 5.39 -0.52
CA SER A 11 8.72 6.85 -0.64
C SER A 11 7.59 7.44 -1.48
N TRP A 12 7.27 8.71 -1.24
CA TRP A 12 6.28 9.46 -2.01
C TRP A 12 6.57 9.43 -3.52
N TYR A 13 7.84 9.60 -3.88
CA TYR A 13 8.31 9.78 -5.26
C TYR A 13 8.65 8.48 -5.99
N LEU A 14 8.26 7.32 -5.46
CA LEU A 14 8.37 6.07 -6.20
C LEU A 14 7.65 6.19 -7.56
N PRO A 15 8.22 5.66 -8.65
CA PRO A 15 7.54 5.66 -9.94
C PRO A 15 6.25 4.86 -9.85
N ALA A 16 5.23 5.27 -10.60
CA ALA A 16 3.95 4.57 -10.68
C ALA A 16 3.97 3.42 -11.71
N ASP A 17 5.03 2.63 -11.69
CA ASP A 17 5.29 1.56 -12.67
C ASP A 17 4.70 0.20 -12.28
N GLY A 18 4.14 0.07 -11.07
CA GLY A 18 3.54 -1.17 -10.57
C GLY A 18 4.54 -2.24 -10.17
N LYS A 19 5.83 -1.91 -10.00
CA LYS A 19 6.90 -2.89 -9.74
C LYS A 19 7.36 -2.94 -8.30
N HIS A 20 6.79 -2.10 -7.43
CA HIS A 20 7.29 -1.92 -6.07
C HIS A 20 7.26 -3.22 -5.25
N TRP A 21 6.19 -4.01 -5.34
CA TRP A 21 6.10 -5.30 -4.64
C TRP A 21 7.17 -6.28 -5.11
N GLN A 22 7.42 -6.36 -6.41
CA GLN A 22 8.46 -7.21 -6.98
C GLN A 22 9.86 -6.77 -6.53
N HIS A 23 10.12 -5.46 -6.47
CA HIS A 23 11.37 -4.92 -5.94
C HIS A 23 11.58 -5.28 -4.47
N LEU A 24 10.55 -5.15 -3.62
CA LEU A 24 10.65 -5.55 -2.21
C LEU A 24 10.88 -7.05 -2.03
N ALA A 25 10.22 -7.88 -2.85
CA ALA A 25 10.44 -9.32 -2.85
C ALA A 25 11.91 -9.67 -3.20
N ALA A 26 12.48 -9.00 -4.20
CA ALA A 26 13.87 -9.19 -4.61
C ALA A 26 14.89 -8.69 -3.57
N LEU A 27 14.58 -7.61 -2.85
CA LEU A 27 15.44 -7.04 -1.81
C LEU A 27 15.36 -7.77 -0.47
N ALA A 28 14.36 -8.61 -0.26
CA ALA A 28 14.12 -9.26 1.03
C ALA A 28 15.36 -9.96 1.64
N PRO A 29 16.20 -10.71 0.88
CA PRO A 29 17.42 -11.32 1.42
C PRO A 29 18.44 -10.30 1.92
N GLU A 30 18.60 -9.19 1.21
CA GLU A 30 19.53 -8.12 1.58
C GLU A 30 19.03 -7.38 2.83
N LEU A 31 17.73 -7.09 2.90
CA LEU A 31 17.10 -6.46 4.07
C LEU A 31 17.28 -7.32 5.34
N ALA A 32 17.07 -8.63 5.23
CA ALA A 32 17.30 -9.57 6.33
C ALA A 32 18.78 -9.62 6.73
N HIS A 33 19.71 -9.62 5.77
CA HIS A 33 21.15 -9.59 6.04
C HIS A 33 21.58 -8.30 6.77
N MET A 34 20.97 -7.16 6.45
CA MET A 34 21.18 -5.88 7.14
C MET A 34 20.55 -5.83 8.55
N GLY A 35 19.79 -6.85 8.94
CA GLY A 35 19.16 -6.93 10.27
C GLY A 35 17.81 -6.21 10.37
N ILE A 36 17.16 -5.90 9.24
CA ILE A 36 15.76 -5.44 9.25
C ILE A 36 14.89 -6.59 9.74
N SER A 37 14.10 -6.33 10.78
CA SER A 37 13.20 -7.31 11.41
C SER A 37 11.72 -7.03 11.15
N ALA A 38 11.38 -5.82 10.69
CA ALA A 38 10.04 -5.43 10.30
C ALA A 38 10.07 -4.43 9.15
N ILE A 39 9.08 -4.48 8.27
CA ILE A 39 8.88 -3.52 7.19
C ILE A 39 7.46 -3.00 7.17
N TRP A 40 7.31 -1.68 7.12
CA TRP A 40 6.03 -0.99 6.93
C TRP A 40 5.82 -0.74 5.44
N LEU A 41 4.80 -1.40 4.88
CA LEU A 41 4.41 -1.27 3.49
C LEU A 41 3.44 -0.09 3.31
N PRO A 42 3.44 0.57 2.13
CA PRO A 42 2.45 1.60 1.85
C PRO A 42 1.03 0.99 1.80
N PRO A 43 -0.03 1.83 1.85
CA PRO A 43 -1.39 1.35 1.68
C PRO A 43 -1.54 0.55 0.37
N ALA A 44 -2.01 -0.69 0.48
CA ALA A 44 -2.04 -1.64 -0.64
C ALA A 44 -3.37 -1.64 -1.42
N TYR A 45 -4.37 -0.92 -0.93
CA TYR A 45 -5.70 -0.84 -1.51
C TYR A 45 -5.85 0.27 -2.58
N LYS A 46 -6.89 0.17 -3.40
CA LYS A 46 -7.19 1.07 -4.50
C LYS A 46 -7.48 2.48 -4.01
N THR A 47 -6.89 3.44 -4.71
CA THR A 47 -7.10 4.87 -4.51
C THR A 47 -7.95 5.48 -5.61
N VAL A 48 -8.53 6.64 -5.35
CA VAL A 48 -9.25 7.45 -6.36
C VAL A 48 -8.39 7.74 -7.61
N ASP A 49 -7.07 7.88 -7.45
CA ASP A 49 -6.11 8.08 -8.54
C ASP A 49 -5.63 6.78 -9.21
N GLY A 50 -6.30 5.66 -8.96
CA GLY A 50 -6.01 4.35 -9.56
C GLY A 50 -4.54 3.93 -9.45
N ALA A 51 -3.90 3.70 -10.59
CA ALA A 51 -2.51 3.25 -10.71
C ALA A 51 -1.45 4.30 -10.32
N SER A 52 -1.83 5.54 -10.05
CA SER A 52 -0.91 6.64 -9.72
C SER A 52 -0.95 7.08 -8.26
N GLY A 53 -1.98 6.67 -7.51
CA GLY A 53 -2.17 7.11 -6.12
C GLY A 53 -1.17 6.50 -5.14
N VAL A 54 -0.73 7.29 -4.18
CA VAL A 54 0.24 6.89 -3.14
C VAL A 54 -0.38 6.11 -1.96
N GLY A 55 -1.69 5.84 -2.01
CA GLY A 55 -2.40 5.01 -1.02
C GLY A 55 -3.34 5.76 -0.07
N TYR A 56 -3.10 7.04 0.23
CA TYR A 56 -3.88 7.79 1.23
C TYR A 56 -5.21 8.38 0.72
N GLY A 57 -5.39 8.42 -0.61
CA GLY A 57 -6.65 8.78 -1.27
C GLY A 57 -7.57 7.56 -1.43
N VAL A 58 -7.90 6.91 -0.32
CA VAL A 58 -8.57 5.59 -0.28
C VAL A 58 -9.91 5.63 -1.00
N TYR A 59 -10.10 4.72 -1.96
CA TYR A 59 -11.38 4.49 -2.63
C TYR A 59 -12.03 3.21 -2.08
N ASP A 60 -11.37 2.06 -2.26
CA ASP A 60 -11.87 0.76 -1.82
C ASP A 60 -10.80 -0.01 -1.04
N LEU A 61 -11.04 -0.21 0.26
CA LEU A 61 -10.15 -0.93 1.18
C LEU A 61 -9.99 -2.42 0.83
N TRP A 62 -10.93 -2.99 0.08
CA TRP A 62 -10.92 -4.41 -0.27
C TRP A 62 -10.23 -4.71 -1.59
N ASP A 63 -10.09 -3.70 -2.45
CA ASP A 63 -9.39 -3.84 -3.72
C ASP A 63 -7.88 -3.65 -3.54
N LEU A 64 -7.16 -4.73 -3.28
CA LEU A 64 -5.70 -4.74 -3.14
C LEU A 64 -4.95 -4.72 -4.50
N GLY A 65 -5.57 -4.15 -5.54
CA GLY A 65 -5.09 -4.24 -6.92
C GLY A 65 -5.56 -5.51 -7.62
N GLU A 66 -6.81 -5.92 -7.36
CA GLU A 66 -7.46 -7.13 -7.87
C GLU A 66 -8.51 -6.81 -8.94
N PHE A 67 -9.25 -5.71 -8.79
CA PHE A 67 -10.40 -5.34 -9.62
C PHE A 67 -10.14 -4.15 -10.54
N GLU A 68 -10.81 -4.10 -11.69
CA GLU A 68 -10.79 -2.94 -12.60
C GLU A 68 -11.64 -1.80 -12.02
N GLN A 69 -11.00 -0.89 -11.28
CA GLN A 69 -11.60 0.27 -10.62
C GLN A 69 -10.69 1.49 -10.74
N CYS A 70 -11.27 2.70 -10.79
CA CYS A 70 -10.52 3.96 -10.94
C CYS A 70 -9.53 3.96 -12.12
N GLY A 71 -9.90 3.31 -13.23
CA GLY A 71 -9.11 3.26 -14.46
C GLY A 71 -7.91 2.30 -14.45
N SER A 72 -7.77 1.44 -13.44
CA SER A 72 -6.74 0.40 -13.43
C SER A 72 -7.08 -0.82 -12.59
N ARG A 73 -6.57 -2.00 -12.97
CA ARG A 73 -6.54 -3.16 -12.07
C ARG A 73 -5.57 -2.98 -10.91
N ARG A 74 -4.30 -2.75 -11.22
CA ARG A 74 -3.23 -2.62 -10.21
C ARG A 74 -3.35 -1.33 -9.40
N THR A 75 -2.70 -1.30 -8.24
CA THR A 75 -2.38 -0.04 -7.54
C THR A 75 -1.08 0.56 -8.10
N LYS A 76 -0.61 1.66 -7.51
CA LYS A 76 0.73 2.21 -7.78
C LYS A 76 1.85 1.19 -7.61
N TYR A 77 1.66 0.25 -6.69
CA TYR A 77 2.71 -0.63 -6.20
C TYR A 77 2.75 -2.01 -6.86
N GLY A 78 1.63 -2.45 -7.46
CA GLY A 78 1.51 -3.73 -8.17
C GLY A 78 0.12 -4.33 -8.03
N THR A 79 -0.03 -5.61 -8.37
CA THR A 79 -1.29 -6.35 -8.16
C THR A 79 -1.34 -7.03 -6.80
N LYS A 80 -2.51 -7.56 -6.43
CA LYS A 80 -2.69 -8.38 -5.23
C LYS A 80 -1.76 -9.59 -5.21
N GLU A 81 -1.54 -10.22 -6.37
CA GLU A 81 -0.66 -11.38 -6.48
C GLU A 81 0.80 -11.01 -6.17
N ASP A 82 1.29 -9.90 -6.72
CA ASP A 82 2.64 -9.40 -6.41
C ASP A 82 2.77 -9.04 -4.92
N TYR A 83 1.73 -8.41 -4.35
CA TYR A 83 1.69 -8.02 -2.94
C TYR A 83 1.81 -9.23 -2.01
N LEU A 84 0.98 -10.26 -2.22
CA LEU A 84 1.02 -11.49 -1.42
C LEU A 84 2.33 -12.25 -1.60
N PHE A 85 2.91 -12.23 -2.81
CA PHE A 85 4.22 -12.81 -3.07
C PHE A 85 5.32 -12.10 -2.27
N ALA A 86 5.35 -10.77 -2.29
CA ALA A 86 6.32 -9.97 -1.54
C ALA A 86 6.23 -10.22 -0.02
N ILE A 87 5.00 -10.25 0.53
CA ILE A 87 4.75 -10.58 1.94
C ILE A 87 5.36 -11.94 2.29
N LYS A 88 5.08 -12.95 1.46
CA LYS A 88 5.59 -14.31 1.69
C LYS A 88 7.12 -14.35 1.68
N GLN A 89 7.78 -13.66 0.75
CA GLN A 89 9.25 -13.60 0.68
C GLN A 89 9.86 -12.94 1.92
N LEU A 90 9.29 -11.81 2.36
CA LEU A 90 9.73 -11.11 3.57
C LEU A 90 9.57 -11.99 4.82
N GLN A 91 8.40 -12.62 4.99
CA GLN A 91 8.10 -13.48 6.13
C GLN A 91 8.96 -14.74 6.17
N GLN A 92 9.27 -15.35 5.02
CA GLN A 92 10.18 -16.50 4.92
C GLN A 92 11.59 -16.20 5.46
N LEU A 93 12.00 -14.93 5.43
CA LEU A 93 13.28 -14.45 5.94
C LEU A 93 13.18 -13.86 7.34
N GLY A 94 12.05 -14.04 8.02
CA GLY A 94 11.84 -13.57 9.40
C GLY A 94 11.52 -12.08 9.51
N ILE A 95 11.23 -11.39 8.41
CA ILE A 95 10.84 -9.98 8.42
C ILE A 95 9.32 -9.88 8.63
N GLN A 96 8.91 -9.20 9.70
CA GLN A 96 7.50 -8.90 9.96
C GLN A 96 6.99 -7.87 8.96
N VAL A 97 5.75 -8.02 8.52
CA VAL A 97 5.10 -7.07 7.61
C VAL A 97 4.06 -6.28 8.38
N LEU A 98 4.19 -4.96 8.33
CA LEU A 98 3.24 -4.00 8.88
C LEU A 98 2.48 -3.35 7.72
N VAL A 99 1.16 -3.34 7.83
CA VAL A 99 0.26 -2.80 6.81
C VAL A 99 -0.27 -1.43 7.25
N ASP A 100 -0.31 -0.50 6.30
CA ASP A 100 -0.86 0.83 6.53
C ASP A 100 -2.41 0.81 6.55
N VAL A 101 -2.99 1.41 7.58
CA VAL A 101 -4.44 1.39 7.85
C VAL A 101 -4.96 2.82 7.86
N VAL A 102 -5.58 3.22 6.74
CA VAL A 102 -6.12 4.57 6.51
C VAL A 102 -7.64 4.51 6.59
N LEU A 103 -8.19 4.86 7.75
CA LEU A 103 -9.63 4.76 8.04
C LEU A 103 -10.31 6.11 8.26
N ASN A 104 -9.55 7.21 8.29
CA ASN A 104 -10.09 8.53 8.59
C ASN A 104 -10.99 9.08 7.49
N GLN A 105 -10.75 8.74 6.22
CA GLN A 105 -11.50 9.26 5.08
C GLN A 105 -11.60 8.26 3.92
N ARG A 106 -12.58 8.49 3.05
CA ARG A 106 -12.67 7.88 1.72
C ARG A 106 -12.87 8.96 0.66
N PHE A 107 -12.29 8.76 -0.51
CA PHE A 107 -12.37 9.65 -1.66
C PHE A 107 -12.96 8.91 -2.86
N GLY A 108 -13.48 9.67 -3.83
CA GLY A 108 -13.95 9.12 -5.10
C GLY A 108 -15.28 8.41 -5.01
N GLY A 109 -16.23 8.88 -4.19
CA GLY A 109 -17.59 8.33 -4.16
C GLY A 109 -18.18 8.26 -5.58
N ASP A 110 -18.79 7.12 -5.91
CA ASP A 110 -19.26 6.84 -7.29
C ASP A 110 -20.39 7.79 -7.71
N GLU A 111 -21.18 8.25 -6.73
CA GLU A 111 -22.33 9.12 -6.95
C GLU A 111 -22.37 10.23 -5.87
N CYS A 112 -23.06 11.33 -6.20
CA CYS A 112 -23.34 12.39 -5.26
C CYS A 112 -24.69 12.16 -4.59
N GLU A 113 -24.74 12.31 -3.27
CA GLU A 113 -25.98 12.30 -2.50
C GLU A 113 -26.28 13.69 -1.95
N GLN A 114 -27.55 14.08 -1.95
CA GLN A 114 -27.97 15.33 -1.30
C GLN A 114 -28.05 15.10 0.21
N VAL A 115 -27.25 15.85 0.95
CA VAL A 115 -27.22 15.81 2.42
C VAL A 115 -27.39 17.23 3.00
N PRO A 116 -28.16 17.40 4.09
CA PRO A 116 -28.15 18.64 4.84
C PRO A 116 -26.76 18.88 5.44
N ALA A 117 -26.20 20.07 5.24
CA ALA A 117 -24.89 20.45 5.78
C ALA A 117 -24.90 21.89 6.30
N PHE A 118 -24.03 22.16 7.27
CA PHE A 118 -23.79 23.50 7.82
C PHE A 118 -22.28 23.76 7.84
N GLU A 119 -21.88 24.99 7.55
CA GLU A 119 -20.48 25.39 7.62
C GLU A 119 -20.00 25.38 9.08
N VAL A 120 -18.87 24.72 9.33
CA VAL A 120 -18.19 24.69 10.62
C VAL A 120 -16.79 25.27 10.45
N ARG A 121 -16.32 26.04 11.42
CA ARG A 121 -14.97 26.63 11.38
C ARG A 121 -13.91 25.57 11.70
N SER A 122 -12.81 25.62 10.96
CA SER A 122 -11.59 24.84 11.16
C SER A 122 -10.77 25.34 12.35
#